data_AF-A0A2T0B777-F1
#
_entry.id   AF-A0A2T0B777-F1
#
_cell.length_a   1.000
_cell.length_b   1.000
_cell.length_c   1.000
_cell.angle_alpha   90.00
_cell.angle_beta   90.00
_cell.angle_gamma   90.00
#
_symmetry.space_group_name_H-M   'P 1'
#
loop_
_entity.id
_entity.type
_entity.pdbx_description
1 polymer ?
#
loop_
_entity_poly.entity_id
_entity_poly.type
_entity_poly.pdbx_seq_one_letter_code
_entity_poly.pdbx_strand_id
1 'polypeptide(L)'
;MRIIILGVLVIIVLIIIFSSGFTMKEEVFTMSRLRNVYLYLVSFVSLMMILIGVILTVQNITDVIFPTNYYYDSIPYDKTGSLSVEEQENYEENQKRNAENSITESKKNVAKSIAVVLVALPTFGYHWKKVEKEKNEQK
;
A
#
# COMPACT_ATOMS: atom_id res chain seq x y z
N MET A 1 60.77 -29.84 -12.77
CA MET A 1 60.38 -29.09 -11.55
C MET A 1 60.16 -27.59 -11.77
N ARG A 2 61.09 -26.86 -12.41
CA ARG A 2 60.97 -25.39 -12.62
C ARG A 2 59.77 -24.91 -13.46
N ILE A 3 59.40 -25.65 -14.50
CA ILE A 3 58.26 -25.32 -15.38
C ILE A 3 56.91 -25.44 -14.66
N ILE A 4 56.77 -26.45 -13.79
CA ILE A 4 55.54 -26.69 -13.03
C ILE A 4 55.34 -25.56 -12.00
N ILE A 5 56.40 -25.13 -11.33
CA ILE A 5 56.36 -24.03 -10.34
C ILE A 5 55.97 -22.70 -11.02
N LEU A 6 56.53 -22.41 -12.20
CA LEU A 6 56.18 -21.22 -12.98
C LEU A 6 54.71 -21.25 -13.45
N GLY A 7 54.22 -22.40 -13.90
CA GLY A 7 52.81 -22.57 -14.29
C GLY A 7 51.84 -22.31 -13.13
N VAL A 8 52.15 -22.83 -11.95
CA VAL A 8 51.32 -22.63 -10.74
C VAL A 8 51.32 -21.16 -10.31
N LEU A 9 52.46 -20.47 -10.37
CA LEU A 9 52.56 -19.05 -10.03
C LEU A 9 51.73 -18.15 -10.96
N VAL A 10 51.73 -18.42 -12.27
CA VAL A 10 50.94 -17.67 -13.25
C VAL A 10 49.44 -17.85 -13.00
N ILE A 11 49.02 -19.08 -12.68
CA ILE A 11 47.61 -19.38 -12.36
C ILE A 11 47.17 -18.63 -11.09
N ILE A 12 48.01 -18.61 -10.04
CA ILE A 12 47.70 -17.88 -8.80
C ILE A 12 47.57 -16.38 -9.05
N VAL A 13 48.47 -15.78 -9.84
CA VAL A 13 48.41 -14.36 -10.19
C VAL A 13 47.14 -14.03 -10.98
N LEU A 14 46.77 -14.88 -11.94
CA LEU A 14 45.52 -14.73 -12.70
C LEU A 14 44.28 -14.82 -11.80
N ILE A 15 44.27 -15.73 -10.82
CA ILE A 15 43.19 -15.85 -9.84
C ILE A 15 43.11 -14.61 -8.95
N ILE A 16 44.25 -14.06 -8.50
CA ILE A 16 44.27 -12.85 -7.67
C ILE A 16 43.77 -11.64 -8.46
N ILE A 17 44.21 -11.44 -9.70
CA ILE A 17 43.74 -10.35 -10.57
C ILE A 17 42.25 -10.47 -10.88
N PHE A 18 41.78 -11.70 -11.13
CA PHE A 18 40.36 -11.96 -11.36
C PHE A 18 39.51 -11.70 -10.11
N SER A 19 39.99 -12.12 -8.92
CA SER A 19 39.29 -11.90 -7.65
C SER A 19 39.23 -10.42 -7.25
N SER A 20 40.29 -9.66 -7.51
CA SER A 20 40.37 -8.22 -7.17
C SER A 20 39.58 -7.36 -8.15
N GLY A 21 39.54 -7.72 -9.43
CA GLY A 21 38.69 -7.06 -10.44
C GLY A 21 37.20 -7.36 -10.31
N PHE A 22 36.83 -8.53 -9.77
CA PHE A 22 35.44 -8.94 -9.59
C PHE A 22 34.81 -8.33 -8.31
N THR A 23 35.54 -8.36 -7.19
CA THR A 23 35.02 -7.91 -5.88
C THR A 23 34.74 -6.40 -5.83
N MET A 24 35.61 -5.57 -6.42
CA MET A 24 35.47 -4.11 -6.35
C MET A 24 34.34 -3.57 -7.24
N LYS A 25 34.03 -4.28 -8.33
CA LYS A 25 32.94 -3.93 -9.25
C LYS A 25 31.59 -4.45 -8.76
N GLU A 26 31.56 -5.58 -8.04
CA GLU A 26 30.33 -6.08 -7.41
C GLU A 26 29.85 -5.19 -6.26
N GLU A 27 30.69 -4.72 -5.34
CA GLU A 27 30.22 -3.92 -4.19
C GLU A 27 29.58 -2.59 -4.58
N VAL A 28 30.19 -1.83 -5.50
CA VAL A 28 29.65 -0.52 -5.94
C VAL A 28 28.41 -0.70 -6.83
N PHE A 29 28.39 -1.77 -7.63
CA PHE A 29 27.26 -2.09 -8.50
C PHE A 29 26.06 -2.69 -7.74
N THR A 30 26.32 -3.48 -6.69
CA THR A 30 25.27 -3.98 -5.79
C THR A 30 24.68 -2.86 -4.93
N MET A 31 25.50 -1.96 -4.37
CA MET A 31 25.04 -0.78 -3.63
C MET A 31 24.07 0.10 -4.43
N SER A 32 24.40 0.37 -5.70
CA SER A 32 23.56 1.19 -6.59
C SER A 32 22.31 0.44 -7.08
N ARG A 33 22.42 -0.84 -7.39
CA ARG A 33 21.30 -1.67 -7.84
C ARG A 33 20.29 -1.94 -6.71
N LEU A 34 20.74 -2.17 -5.48
CA LEU A 34 19.89 -2.35 -4.30
C LEU A 34 19.14 -1.06 -3.94
N ARG A 35 19.80 0.10 -4.02
CA ARG A 35 19.15 1.40 -3.80
C ARG A 35 18.02 1.64 -4.81
N ASN A 36 18.24 1.33 -6.09
CA ASN A 36 17.21 1.45 -7.11
C ASN A 36 16.03 0.50 -6.86
N VAL A 37 16.30 -0.77 -6.56
CA VAL A 37 15.25 -1.74 -6.21
C VAL A 37 14.43 -1.27 -5.00
N TYR A 38 15.07 -0.73 -3.97
CA TYR A 38 14.39 -0.14 -2.82
C TYR A 38 13.48 1.04 -3.23
N LEU A 39 13.98 2.00 -4.02
CA LEU A 39 13.19 3.14 -4.47
C LEU A 39 11.97 2.72 -5.30
N TYR A 40 12.14 1.71 -6.19
CA TYR A 40 11.02 1.14 -6.95
C TYR A 40 10.01 0.42 -6.06
N LEU A 41 10.46 -0.37 -5.07
CA LEU A 41 9.57 -1.04 -4.12
C LEU A 41 8.74 -0.06 -3.31
N VAL A 42 9.37 0.97 -2.73
CA VAL A 42 8.64 1.98 -1.94
C VAL A 42 7.69 2.79 -2.81
N SER A 43 8.10 3.14 -4.04
CA SER A 43 7.21 3.79 -5.01
C SER A 43 6.01 2.91 -5.36
N PHE A 44 6.23 1.60 -5.51
CA PHE A 44 5.15 0.65 -5.79
C PHE A 44 4.18 0.54 -4.62
N VAL A 45 4.67 0.39 -3.38
CA VAL A 45 3.82 0.29 -2.19
C VAL A 45 3.02 1.58 -1.98
N SER A 46 3.64 2.74 -2.14
CA SER A 46 2.93 4.03 -2.03
C SER A 46 1.88 4.20 -3.14
N LEU A 47 2.17 3.77 -4.37
CA LEU A 47 1.19 3.74 -5.46
C LEU A 47 -0.02 2.85 -5.10
N MET A 48 0.23 1.65 -4.56
CA MET A 48 -0.83 0.76 -4.10
C MET A 48 -1.69 1.41 -2.99
N MET A 49 -1.06 2.12 -2.04
CA MET A 49 -1.79 2.85 -1.00
C MET A 49 -2.67 3.97 -1.58
N ILE A 50 -2.19 4.70 -2.59
CA ILE A 50 -2.99 5.72 -3.28
C ILE A 50 -4.20 5.07 -3.95
N LEU A 51 -4.01 3.97 -4.69
CA LEU A 51 -5.10 3.27 -5.37
C LEU A 51 -6.17 2.80 -4.37
N ILE A 52 -5.76 2.15 -3.28
CA ILE A 52 -6.68 1.70 -2.23
C ILE A 52 -7.42 2.89 -1.60
N GLY A 53 -6.71 3.97 -1.26
CA GLY A 53 -7.30 5.18 -0.71
C GLY A 53 -8.32 5.83 -1.64
N VAL A 54 -8.03 5.86 -2.96
CA VAL A 54 -8.96 6.39 -3.97
C VAL A 54 -10.18 5.50 -4.11
N ILE A 55 -10.02 4.17 -4.19
CA ILE A 55 -11.14 3.22 -4.26
C ILE A 55 -12.06 3.40 -3.06
N LEU A 56 -11.51 3.42 -1.85
CA LEU A 56 -12.27 3.64 -0.62
C LEU A 56 -12.95 5.01 -0.61
N THR A 57 -12.30 6.04 -1.14
CA THR A 57 -12.91 7.38 -1.22
C THR A 57 -14.13 7.38 -2.11
N VAL A 58 -14.04 6.76 -3.30
CA VAL A 58 -15.18 6.66 -4.22
C VAL A 58 -16.31 5.86 -3.59
N GLN A 59 -16.01 4.74 -2.92
CA GLN A 59 -17.01 3.94 -2.20
C GLN A 59 -17.71 4.75 -1.12
N ASN A 60 -16.96 5.35 -0.19
CA ASN A 60 -17.55 6.14 0.90
C ASN A 60 -18.32 7.36 0.39
N ILE A 61 -17.90 8.00 -0.70
CA ILE A 61 -18.65 9.10 -1.33
C ILE A 61 -19.97 8.56 -1.88
N THR A 62 -19.95 7.38 -2.50
CA THR A 62 -21.16 6.73 -3.00
C THR A 62 -22.11 6.42 -1.85
N ASP A 63 -21.61 5.94 -0.71
CA ASP A 63 -22.43 5.66 0.49
C ASP A 63 -23.02 6.95 1.09
N VAL A 64 -22.34 8.09 0.97
CA VAL A 64 -22.87 9.40 1.40
C VAL A 64 -23.95 9.92 0.46
N ILE A 65 -23.80 9.75 -0.86
CA ILE A 65 -24.74 10.24 -1.87
C ILE A 65 -25.96 9.32 -1.99
N PHE A 66 -25.72 8.01 -1.96
CA PHE A 66 -26.71 6.94 -2.07
C PHE A 66 -26.63 6.08 -0.82
N PRO A 67 -27.10 6.58 0.34
CA PRO A 67 -27.10 5.79 1.56
C PRO A 67 -28.01 4.59 1.34
N THR A 68 -27.40 3.42 1.17
CA THR A 68 -28.13 2.17 1.21
C THR A 68 -28.53 1.96 2.66
N ASN A 69 -29.80 2.17 2.98
CA ASN A 69 -30.39 1.59 4.17
C ASN A 69 -30.35 0.07 3.98
N TYR A 70 -29.21 -0.54 4.28
CA TYR A 70 -29.23 -1.88 4.84
C TYR A 70 -29.99 -1.73 6.15
N TYR A 71 -31.33 -1.73 6.05
CA TYR A 71 -32.16 -2.21 7.13
C TYR A 71 -31.51 -3.55 7.44
N TYR A 72 -30.78 -3.59 8.55
CA TYR A 72 -30.37 -4.83 9.11
C TYR A 72 -31.70 -5.56 9.28
N ASP A 73 -31.89 -6.60 8.47
CA ASP A 73 -33.09 -7.44 8.46
C ASP A 73 -33.09 -8.29 9.76
N SER A 74 -32.70 -7.69 10.89
CA SER A 74 -32.93 -8.21 12.22
C SER A 74 -34.39 -7.95 12.56
N ILE A 75 -35.26 -8.64 11.86
CA ILE A 75 -36.38 -9.26 12.53
C ILE A 75 -36.20 -10.75 12.32
N PRO A 76 -35.76 -11.45 13.37
CA PRO A 76 -36.64 -12.49 13.82
C PRO A 76 -36.67 -12.54 15.35
N TYR A 77 -37.24 -11.52 15.99
CA TYR A 77 -37.92 -11.79 17.25
C TYR A 77 -39.38 -12.08 16.94
N ASP A 78 -39.56 -13.34 16.60
CA ASP A 78 -40.82 -14.08 16.55
C ASP A 78 -41.90 -13.56 15.59
N LYS A 79 -42.05 -14.26 14.45
CA LYS A 79 -43.21 -14.13 13.55
C LYS A 79 -44.53 -14.63 14.18
N THR A 80 -44.66 -14.60 15.51
CA THR A 80 -45.77 -15.23 16.23
C THR A 80 -46.24 -14.49 17.48
N GLY A 81 -45.70 -13.32 17.80
CA GLY A 81 -46.18 -12.50 18.91
C GLY A 81 -46.26 -11.04 18.47
N SER A 82 -47.46 -10.46 18.48
CA SER A 82 -47.65 -9.02 18.27
C SER A 82 -46.78 -8.24 19.24
N LEU A 83 -45.79 -7.50 18.72
CA LEU A 83 -44.97 -6.57 19.49
C LEU A 83 -45.89 -5.67 20.32
N SER A 84 -45.51 -5.42 21.57
CA SER A 84 -46.10 -4.32 22.33
C SER A 84 -45.94 -3.01 21.54
N VAL A 85 -46.90 -2.09 21.64
CA VAL A 85 -46.81 -0.76 21.00
C VAL A 85 -45.50 -0.05 21.40
N GLU A 86 -45.05 -0.24 22.63
CA GLU A 86 -43.80 0.31 23.15
C GLU A 86 -42.55 -0.34 22.51
N GLU A 87 -42.59 -1.64 22.22
CA GLU A 87 -41.48 -2.34 21.57
C GLU A 87 -41.36 -1.95 20.08
N GLN A 88 -42.50 -1.74 19.42
CA GLN A 88 -42.58 -1.24 18.05
C GLN A 88 -41.99 0.18 17.94
N GLU A 89 -42.40 1.10 18.83
CA GLU A 89 -41.87 2.47 18.85
C GLU A 89 -40.36 2.49 19.13
N ASN A 90 -39.90 1.71 20.11
CA ASN A 90 -38.46 1.60 20.41
C ASN A 90 -37.67 1.05 19.21
N TYR A 91 -38.21 0.08 18.47
CA TYR A 91 -37.57 -0.43 17.26
C TYR A 91 -37.45 0.65 16.19
N GLU A 92 -38.54 1.35 15.90
CA GLU A 92 -38.54 2.43 14.90
C GLU A 92 -37.56 3.57 15.26
N GLU A 93 -37.48 3.94 16.55
CA GLU A 93 -36.53 4.94 17.03
C GLU A 93 -35.07 4.46 16.88
N ASN A 94 -34.79 3.21 17.24
CA ASN A 94 -33.47 2.61 17.06
C ASN A 94 -33.06 2.59 15.58
N GLN A 95 -33.99 2.24 14.68
CA GLN A 95 -33.72 2.20 13.24
C GLN A 95 -33.42 3.59 12.69
N LYS A 96 -34.19 4.60 13.12
CA LYS A 96 -33.93 5.99 12.75
C LYS A 96 -32.55 6.45 13.21
N ARG A 97 -32.20 6.17 14.47
CA ARG A 97 -30.88 6.48 15.02
C ARG A 97 -29.75 5.77 14.30
N ASN A 98 -29.94 4.51 13.92
CA ASN A 98 -28.96 3.74 13.14
C ASN A 98 -28.75 4.32 11.74
N ALA A 99 -29.83 4.74 11.06
CA ALA A 99 -29.74 5.39 9.77
C ALA A 99 -28.94 6.71 9.85
N GLU A 100 -29.25 7.55 10.85
CA GLU A 100 -28.53 8.81 11.11
C GLU A 100 -27.04 8.58 11.44
N ASN A 101 -26.75 7.55 12.23
CA ASN A 101 -25.38 7.15 12.57
C ASN A 101 -24.61 6.66 11.34
N SER A 102 -25.23 5.86 10.46
CA SER A 102 -24.56 5.33 9.26
C SER A 102 -24.13 6.44 8.29
N ILE A 103 -24.94 7.47 8.13
CA ILE A 103 -24.61 8.63 7.29
C ILE A 103 -23.43 9.40 7.91
N THR A 104 -23.47 9.58 9.23
CA THR A 104 -22.39 10.25 9.96
C THR A 104 -21.08 9.47 9.86
N GLU A 105 -21.14 8.14 9.94
CA GLU A 105 -20.00 7.26 9.78
C GLU A 105 -19.44 7.31 8.35
N SER A 106 -20.30 7.25 7.34
CA SER A 106 -19.91 7.33 5.93
C SER A 106 -19.18 8.65 5.63
N LYS A 107 -19.68 9.78 6.15
CA LYS A 107 -18.99 11.08 6.05
C LYS A 107 -17.60 11.06 6.71
N LYS A 108 -17.46 10.44 7.88
CA LYS A 108 -16.16 10.28 8.55
C LYS A 108 -15.22 9.40 7.73
N ASN A 109 -15.74 8.34 7.11
CA ASN A 109 -14.94 7.42 6.32
C ASN A 109 -14.44 8.06 5.02
N VAL A 110 -15.24 8.91 4.36
CA VAL A 110 -14.77 9.77 3.25
C VAL A 110 -13.57 10.61 3.68
N ALA A 111 -13.66 11.29 4.83
CA ALA A 111 -12.56 12.12 5.31
C ALA A 111 -11.29 11.30 5.58
N LYS A 112 -11.44 10.11 6.19
CA LYS A 112 -10.33 9.19 6.44
C LYS A 112 -9.69 8.69 5.14
N SER A 113 -10.48 8.30 4.14
CA SER A 113 -9.96 7.78 2.88
C SER A 113 -9.25 8.87 2.07
N ILE A 114 -9.75 10.10 2.08
CA ILE A 114 -9.06 11.26 1.50
C ILE A 114 -7.72 11.50 2.23
N ALA A 115 -7.70 11.40 3.56
CA ALA A 115 -6.47 11.58 4.32
C ALA A 115 -5.39 10.55 3.94
N VAL A 116 -5.77 9.29 3.69
CA VAL A 116 -4.84 8.26 3.18
C VAL A 116 -4.21 8.69 1.86
N VAL A 117 -5.04 9.16 0.91
CA VAL A 117 -4.57 9.63 -0.40
C VAL A 117 -3.63 10.83 -0.26
N LEU A 118 -4.00 11.81 0.58
CA LEU A 118 -3.19 13.01 0.84
C LEU A 118 -1.84 12.70 1.47
N VAL A 119 -1.73 11.66 2.30
CA VAL A 119 -0.47 11.23 2.91
C VAL A 119 0.39 10.41 1.94
N ALA A 120 -0.25 9.55 1.15
CA ALA A 120 0.46 8.67 0.22
C ALA A 120 0.98 9.39 -1.03
N LEU A 121 0.25 10.40 -1.53
CA LEU A 121 0.63 11.22 -2.69
C LEU A 121 2.03 11.88 -2.60
N PRO A 122 2.37 12.65 -1.56
CA PRO A 122 3.68 13.29 -1.45
C PRO A 122 4.80 12.26 -1.32
N THR A 123 4.53 11.13 -0.66
CA THR A 123 5.48 10.02 -0.54
C THR A 123 5.79 9.44 -1.93
N PHE A 124 4.76 9.13 -2.72
CA PHE A 124 4.94 8.64 -4.09
C PHE A 124 5.67 9.67 -4.97
N GLY A 125 5.23 10.93 -4.93
CA GLY A 125 5.81 12.01 -5.75
C GLY A 125 7.29 12.25 -5.45
N TYR A 126 7.71 12.20 -4.18
CA TYR A 126 9.12 12.32 -3.80
C TYR A 126 9.96 11.16 -4.36
N HIS A 127 9.51 9.92 -4.17
CA HIS A 127 10.26 8.75 -4.62
C HIS A 127 10.32 8.67 -6.15
N TRP A 128 9.22 8.98 -6.84
CA TRP A 128 9.18 9.02 -8.31
C TRP A 128 10.15 10.07 -8.89
N LYS A 129 10.14 11.30 -8.34
CA LYS A 129 11.10 12.35 -8.75
C LYS A 129 12.55 11.94 -8.56
N LYS A 130 12.85 11.22 -7.48
CA LYS A 130 14.20 10.72 -7.20
C LYS A 130 14.62 9.66 -8.22
N VAL A 131 13.73 8.73 -8.56
CA VAL A 131 13.97 7.71 -9.60
C VAL A 131 14.20 8.37 -10.97
N GLU A 132 13.42 9.39 -11.33
CA GLU A 132 13.57 10.10 -12.60
C GLU A 132 14.90 10.88 -12.69
N LYS A 133 15.31 11.52 -11.60
CA LYS A 133 16.61 12.19 -11.51
C LYS A 133 17.77 11.21 -11.69
N GLU A 134 17.75 10.07 -11.00
CA GLU A 134 18.81 9.05 -11.12
C GLU A 134 18.84 8.40 -12.53
N LYS A 135 17.69 8.29 -13.20
CA LYS A 135 17.62 7.81 -14.60
C LYS A 135 18.19 8.82 -15.60
N ASN A 136 18.00 10.11 -15.36
CA ASN A 136 18.48 11.18 -16.24
C ASN A 136 19.98 11.46 -16.07
N GLU A 137 20.55 11.23 -14.89
CA GLU A 137 22.00 11.35 -14.62
C GLU A 137 22.83 10.18 -15.18
N GLN A 138 22.20 9.06 -15.50
CA GLN A 138 22.85 7.89 -16.13
C GLN A 138 22.78 7.88 -17.67
N LYS A 139 22.20 8.91 -18.28
CA LYS A 139 21.98 9.04 -19.72
C LYS A 139 22.93 10.06 -20.34
#